data_AF-A0A140LDC1-F1
#
_entry.id   AF-A0A140LDC1-F1
#
_cell.length_a   1.000
_cell.length_b   1.000
_cell.length_c   1.000
_cell.angle_alpha   90.00
_cell.angle_beta   90.00
_cell.angle_gamma   90.00
#
_symmetry.space_group_name_H-M   'P 1'
#
loop_
_entity.id
_entity.type
_entity.pdbx_description
1 polymer ?
#
loop_
_entity_poly.entity_id
_entity_poly.type
_entity_poly.pdbx_seq_one_letter_code
_entity_poly.pdbx_strand_id
1 'polypeptide(L)'
;MEPGTAVAVSAHGYGDEKAFDYRAHKTGHLVIKPRNGREFLEMLSDVSESSGAINLIKVFAHSYPRGIIMSNWSGFYDEPGPEDTGMAAYISDLAELIKNGKVKFSPNPRWMLFGCNLAGRFSEKLSLAVSGTVIAPRGDSYPEIAVNCETGVFIAVSRWEVFIKGRYAYSLGKRLRAW
;
A
#
# COMPACT_ATOMS: atom_id res chain seq x y z
N MET A 1 -14.33 -8.02 19.64
CA MET A 1 -13.26 -7.31 18.90
C MET A 1 -13.94 -6.27 18.05
N GLU A 2 -13.61 -5.00 18.24
CA GLU A 2 -14.13 -3.94 17.37
C GLU A 2 -13.65 -4.21 15.93
N PRO A 3 -14.52 -4.01 14.92
CA PRO A 3 -14.11 -4.15 13.54
C PRO A 3 -13.04 -3.09 13.24
N GLY A 4 -11.82 -3.53 12.93
CA GLY A 4 -10.72 -2.61 12.61
C GLY A 4 -11.00 -1.76 11.37
N THR A 5 -10.32 -0.62 11.26
CA THR A 5 -10.52 0.36 10.20
C THR A 5 -9.88 -0.06 8.89
N ALA A 6 -10.66 -0.02 7.81
CA ALA A 6 -10.20 -0.31 6.47
C ALA A 6 -9.94 0.99 5.70
N VAL A 7 -8.77 1.09 5.06
CA VAL A 7 -8.28 2.30 4.39
C VAL A 7 -7.97 1.98 2.92
N ALA A 8 -8.34 2.90 2.03
CA ALA A 8 -7.88 2.94 0.65
C ALA A 8 -7.00 4.17 0.43
N VAL A 9 -5.84 3.97 -0.18
CA VAL A 9 -4.86 5.02 -0.47
C VAL A 9 -4.92 5.33 -1.95
N SER A 10 -5.19 6.59 -2.27
CA SER A 10 -5.00 7.15 -3.61
C SER A 10 -3.72 7.99 -3.58
N ALA A 11 -2.62 7.45 -4.09
CA ALA A 11 -1.34 8.14 -4.10
C ALA A 11 -1.34 9.27 -5.13
N HIS A 12 -1.00 10.50 -4.74
CA HIS A 12 -1.03 11.67 -5.61
C HIS A 12 0.37 12.22 -5.87
N GLY A 13 0.58 12.84 -7.04
CA GLY A 13 1.80 13.62 -7.36
C GLY A 13 2.72 12.98 -8.41
N TYR A 14 2.36 11.81 -8.93
CA TYR A 14 3.13 11.07 -9.94
C TYR A 14 2.23 10.53 -11.06
N GLY A 15 1.09 11.16 -11.33
CA GLY A 15 0.19 10.82 -12.43
C GLY A 15 -0.92 9.84 -12.05
N ASP A 16 -1.85 9.64 -12.99
CA ASP A 16 -3.03 8.75 -12.89
C ASP A 16 -3.94 8.96 -11.66
N GLU A 17 -3.89 10.13 -11.02
CA GLU A 17 -4.60 10.40 -9.77
C GLU A 17 -6.11 10.23 -9.89
N LYS A 18 -6.69 10.57 -11.06
CA LYS A 18 -8.12 10.34 -11.33
C LYS A 18 -8.48 8.86 -11.28
N ALA A 19 -7.62 7.99 -11.81
CA ALA A 19 -7.83 6.56 -11.77
C ALA A 19 -7.66 6.02 -10.34
N PHE A 20 -6.64 6.47 -9.61
CA PHE A 20 -6.43 6.08 -8.21
C PHE A 20 -7.58 6.55 -7.31
N ASP A 21 -8.08 7.76 -7.51
CA ASP A 21 -9.23 8.30 -6.78
C ASP A 21 -10.48 7.46 -7.03
N TYR A 22 -10.77 7.15 -8.29
CA TYR A 22 -11.89 6.27 -8.67
C TYR A 22 -11.77 4.91 -7.98
N ARG A 23 -10.61 4.26 -8.07
CA ARG A 23 -10.35 2.94 -7.49
C ARG A 23 -10.46 2.94 -5.96
N ALA A 24 -9.89 3.95 -5.30
CA ALA A 24 -9.99 4.11 -3.86
C ALA A 24 -11.45 4.30 -3.43
N HIS A 25 -12.23 5.14 -4.12
CA HIS A 25 -13.65 5.34 -3.83
C HIS A 25 -14.48 4.07 -4.02
N LYS A 26 -14.19 3.28 -5.07
CA LYS A 26 -14.89 2.01 -5.34
C LYS A 26 -14.77 0.98 -4.23
N THR A 27 -13.74 1.08 -3.38
CA THR A 27 -13.61 0.16 -2.25
C THR A 27 -14.66 0.38 -1.16
N GLY A 28 -15.23 1.59 -1.04
CA GLY A 28 -16.10 1.98 0.08
C GLY A 28 -15.38 2.11 1.43
N HIS A 29 -14.03 2.18 1.42
CA HIS A 29 -13.20 2.31 2.62
C HIS A 29 -12.94 3.79 2.94
N LEU A 30 -12.36 4.08 4.11
CA LEU A 30 -11.84 5.43 4.39
C LEU A 30 -10.74 5.75 3.38
N VAL A 31 -10.85 6.87 2.67
CA VAL A 31 -9.89 7.26 1.62
C VAL A 31 -8.90 8.29 2.16
N ILE A 32 -7.61 8.02 2.02
CA ILE A 32 -6.53 9.00 2.21
C ILE A 32 -5.81 9.28 0.89
N LYS A 33 -5.31 10.52 0.73
CA LYS A 33 -4.73 11.02 -0.53
C LYS A 33 -3.37 11.68 -0.36
N PRO A 34 -2.34 10.93 0.08
CA PRO A 34 -1.03 11.49 0.35
C PRO A 34 -0.30 11.89 -0.94
N ARG A 35 0.57 12.91 -0.85
CA ARG A 35 1.39 13.39 -1.97
C ARG A 35 2.88 13.04 -1.84
N ASN A 36 3.28 12.56 -0.68
CA ASN A 36 4.64 12.13 -0.37
C ASN A 36 4.65 11.12 0.79
N GLY A 37 5.81 10.50 1.04
CA GLY A 37 5.99 9.49 2.08
C GLY A 37 5.71 10.00 3.49
N ARG A 38 6.14 11.21 3.84
CA ARG A 38 5.88 11.78 5.19
C ARG A 38 4.39 12.01 5.42
N GLU A 39 3.73 12.68 4.48
CA GLU A 39 2.29 12.92 4.52
C GLU A 39 1.51 11.60 4.58
N PHE A 40 1.98 10.55 3.89
CA PHE A 40 1.38 9.23 4.00
C PHE A 40 1.41 8.68 5.43
N LEU A 41 2.55 8.79 6.11
CA LEU A 41 2.68 8.32 7.51
C LEU A 41 1.92 9.20 8.51
N GLU A 42 1.85 10.51 8.26
CA GLU A 42 1.02 11.45 9.02
C GLU A 42 -0.46 11.05 8.91
N MET A 43 -0.97 10.85 7.69
CA MET A 43 -2.37 10.43 7.47
C MET A 43 -2.69 9.06 8.10
N LEU A 44 -1.76 8.10 8.11
CA LEU A 44 -1.96 6.83 8.82
C LEU A 44 -2.03 7.02 10.34
N SER A 45 -1.29 7.98 10.88
CA SER A 45 -1.35 8.34 12.30
C SER A 45 -2.69 9.00 12.62
N ASP A 46 -3.15 9.93 11.79
CA ASP A 46 -4.45 10.60 11.93
C ASP A 46 -5.62 9.60 11.87
N VAL A 47 -5.54 8.61 10.97
CA VAL A 47 -6.52 7.51 10.92
C VAL A 47 -6.49 6.69 12.21
N SER A 48 -5.30 6.38 12.72
CA SER A 48 -5.16 5.61 13.96
C SER A 48 -5.69 6.34 15.19
N GLU A 49 -5.57 7.67 15.21
CA GLU A 49 -6.08 8.54 16.26
C GLU A 49 -7.61 8.69 16.18
N SER A 50 -8.14 8.97 14.97
CA SER A 50 -9.56 9.28 14.76
C SER A 50 -10.46 8.04 14.67
N SER A 51 -9.95 6.95 14.10
CA SER A 51 -10.73 5.78 13.68
C SER A 51 -10.21 4.48 14.30
N GLY A 52 -9.21 4.53 15.18
CA GLY A 52 -8.66 3.37 15.86
C GLY A 52 -7.78 2.49 14.96
N ALA A 53 -7.59 1.23 15.36
CA ALA A 53 -6.60 0.36 14.75
C ALA A 53 -6.96 -0.06 13.31
N ILE A 54 -6.01 0.09 12.38
CA ILE A 54 -6.17 -0.23 10.96
C ILE A 54 -6.04 -1.75 10.76
N ASN A 55 -6.97 -2.39 10.06
CA ASN A 55 -6.90 -3.83 9.74
C ASN A 55 -6.59 -4.12 8.26
N LEU A 56 -6.90 -3.18 7.36
CA LEU A 56 -6.76 -3.36 5.93
C LEU A 56 -6.33 -2.05 5.26
N ILE A 57 -5.28 -2.10 4.45
CA ILE A 57 -4.86 -1.01 3.58
C ILE A 57 -4.84 -1.52 2.14
N LYS A 58 -5.49 -0.79 1.24
CA LYS A 58 -5.40 -0.99 -0.22
C LYS A 58 -4.71 0.22 -0.84
N VAL A 59 -3.60 0.03 -1.54
CA VAL A 59 -2.82 1.13 -2.13
C VAL A 59 -2.93 1.12 -3.64
N PHE A 60 -3.45 2.22 -4.21
CA PHE A 60 -3.44 2.49 -5.64
C PHE A 60 -2.42 3.58 -5.93
N ALA A 61 -1.35 3.21 -6.62
CA ALA A 61 -0.21 4.07 -6.88
C ALA A 61 0.65 3.53 -8.03
N HIS A 62 1.50 4.40 -8.58
CA HIS A 62 2.71 3.93 -9.26
C HIS A 62 3.74 3.42 -8.25
N SER A 63 4.67 2.60 -8.72
CA SER A 63 5.70 2.00 -7.85
C SER A 63 6.95 1.57 -8.60
N TYR A 64 8.01 1.40 -7.81
CA TYR A 64 9.26 0.74 -8.19
C TYR A 64 9.49 -0.45 -7.25
N PRO A 65 10.47 -1.33 -7.51
CA PRO A 65 10.86 -2.39 -6.57
C PRO A 65 11.14 -1.91 -5.14
N ARG A 66 11.60 -0.65 -5.00
CA ARG A 66 11.90 -0.04 -3.69
C ARG A 66 10.67 0.44 -2.93
N GLY A 67 9.50 0.56 -3.57
CA GLY A 67 8.27 0.99 -2.89
C GLY A 67 7.33 1.84 -3.74
N ILE A 68 6.47 2.60 -3.05
CA ILE A 68 5.35 3.35 -3.62
C ILE A 68 5.81 4.75 -4.02
N ILE A 69 5.47 5.17 -5.23
CA ILE A 69 5.77 6.52 -5.72
C ILE A 69 4.56 7.40 -5.51
N MET A 70 4.78 8.57 -4.90
CA MET A 70 3.75 9.60 -4.76
C MET A 70 4.20 10.87 -5.49
N SER A 71 5.46 11.29 -5.34
CA SER A 71 6.07 12.35 -6.15
C SER A 71 7.53 12.02 -6.43
N ASN A 72 8.18 12.82 -7.28
CA ASN A 72 9.60 12.65 -7.62
C ASN A 72 10.45 12.50 -6.36
N TRP A 73 11.04 11.31 -6.20
CA TRP A 73 11.97 10.98 -5.12
C TRP A 73 11.42 11.19 -3.69
N SER A 74 10.10 11.24 -3.52
CA SER A 74 9.47 11.58 -2.24
C SER A 74 8.36 10.60 -1.87
N GLY A 75 8.50 9.34 -2.26
CA GLY A 75 7.53 8.29 -1.98
C GLY A 75 7.72 7.60 -0.64
N PHE A 76 7.13 6.41 -0.52
CA PHE A 76 7.27 5.53 0.65
C PHE A 76 8.06 4.28 0.24
N TYR A 77 9.27 4.16 0.76
CA TYR A 77 10.28 3.21 0.27
C TYR A 77 10.79 2.27 1.36
N ASP A 78 11.57 1.27 0.96
CA ASP A 78 12.14 0.33 1.90
C ASP A 78 13.40 0.85 2.61
N GLU A 79 14.23 1.64 1.91
CA GLU A 79 15.46 2.27 2.41
C GLU A 79 15.71 3.63 1.73
N PRO A 80 16.50 4.53 2.36
CA PRO A 80 16.96 5.76 1.73
C PRO A 80 17.76 5.53 0.44
N GLY A 81 17.33 6.19 -0.63
CA GLY A 81 18.05 6.33 -1.89
C GLY A 81 18.85 7.63 -1.97
N PRO A 82 19.85 7.72 -2.85
CA PRO A 82 20.70 8.91 -2.97
C PRO A 82 19.96 10.14 -3.51
N GLU A 83 18.87 9.95 -4.25
CA GLU A 83 18.06 11.04 -4.82
C GLU A 83 16.84 11.39 -3.94
N ASP A 84 16.57 10.60 -2.90
CA ASP A 84 15.37 10.78 -2.08
C ASP A 84 15.38 12.14 -1.40
N THR A 85 14.24 12.83 -1.45
CA THR A 85 14.13 14.15 -0.82
C THR A 85 13.83 14.02 0.66
N GLY A 86 13.93 15.14 1.38
CA GLY A 86 13.48 15.21 2.78
C GLY A 86 11.99 14.89 2.98
N MET A 87 11.17 14.77 1.93
CA MET A 87 9.74 14.41 2.04
C MET A 87 9.48 12.90 1.83
N ALA A 88 10.50 12.12 1.48
CA ALA A 88 10.42 10.67 1.48
C ALA A 88 10.23 10.12 2.90
N ALA A 89 9.64 8.94 2.99
CA ALA A 89 9.57 8.18 4.23
C ALA A 89 9.84 6.70 3.96
N TYR A 90 10.20 5.99 5.02
CA TYR A 90 10.71 4.64 4.93
C TYR A 90 9.95 3.67 5.85
N ILE A 91 10.05 2.37 5.55
CA ILE A 91 9.48 1.33 6.41
C ILE A 91 9.99 1.43 7.86
N SER A 92 11.23 1.89 8.07
CA SER A 92 11.78 2.16 9.40
C SER A 92 11.00 3.23 10.16
N ASP A 93 10.58 4.30 9.46
CA ASP A 93 9.82 5.39 10.06
C ASP A 93 8.42 4.91 10.46
N LEU A 94 7.78 4.12 9.60
CA LEU A 94 6.51 3.44 9.94
C LEU A 94 6.68 2.53 11.16
N ALA A 95 7.75 1.73 11.22
CA ALA A 95 8.01 0.85 12.35
C ALA A 95 8.21 1.64 13.66
N GLU A 96 8.87 2.79 13.60
CA GLU A 96 9.01 3.69 14.76
C GLU A 96 7.66 4.27 15.19
N LEU A 97 6.82 4.71 14.26
CA LEU A 97 5.47 5.20 14.55
C LEU A 97 4.58 4.10 15.18
N ILE A 98 4.70 2.85 14.73
CA ILE A 98 4.02 1.70 15.34
C ILE A 98 4.52 1.46 16.76
N LYS A 99 5.84 1.42 16.96
CA LYS A 99 6.46 1.22 18.27
C LYS A 99 6.03 2.27 19.28
N ASN A 100 5.91 3.52 18.83
CA ASN A 100 5.49 4.65 19.66
C ASN A 100 3.95 4.75 19.80
N GLY A 101 3.19 3.81 19.22
CA GLY A 101 1.73 3.78 19.31
C GLY A 101 1.01 4.87 18.51
N LYS A 102 1.71 5.61 17.65
CA LYS A 102 1.14 6.65 16.79
C LYS A 102 0.35 6.07 15.63
N VAL A 103 0.88 5.01 15.01
CA VAL A 103 0.15 4.20 14.02
C VAL A 103 -0.23 2.88 14.68
N LYS A 104 -1.52 2.51 14.61
CA LYS A 104 -2.03 1.31 15.26
C LYS A 104 -2.59 0.36 14.21
N PHE A 105 -2.11 -0.88 14.22
CA PHE A 105 -2.68 -1.95 13.42
C PHE A 105 -3.44 -2.94 14.30
N SER A 106 -4.54 -3.47 13.78
CA SER A 106 -5.20 -4.64 14.37
C SER A 106 -4.29 -5.87 14.28
N PRO A 107 -4.49 -6.93 15.09
CA PRO A 107 -3.75 -8.17 14.92
C PRO A 107 -3.85 -8.71 13.49
N ASN A 108 -2.71 -9.03 12.89
CA ASN A 108 -2.58 -9.52 11.50
C ASN A 108 -3.20 -8.57 10.45
N PRO A 109 -2.74 -7.31 10.36
CA PRO A 109 -3.25 -6.39 9.36
C PRO A 109 -2.93 -6.89 7.95
N ARG A 110 -3.73 -6.48 6.97
CA ARG A 110 -3.51 -6.80 5.56
C ARG A 110 -3.21 -5.55 4.76
N TRP A 111 -2.18 -5.63 3.92
CA TRP A 111 -1.85 -4.63 2.93
C TRP A 111 -1.98 -5.23 1.54
N MET A 112 -2.65 -4.54 0.64
CA MET A 112 -2.82 -4.93 -0.76
C MET A 112 -2.26 -3.80 -1.63
N LEU A 113 -1.18 -4.09 -2.34
CA LEU A 113 -0.44 -3.10 -3.12
C LEU A 113 -0.77 -3.31 -4.60
N PHE A 114 -1.43 -2.36 -5.24
CA PHE A 114 -1.86 -2.52 -6.65
C PHE A 114 -0.88 -1.91 -7.67
N GLY A 115 0.18 -1.26 -7.19
CA GLY A 115 1.26 -0.74 -8.03
C GLY A 115 2.18 -1.84 -8.58
N CYS A 116 2.78 -1.59 -9.75
CA CYS A 116 3.66 -2.53 -10.45
C CYS A 116 4.93 -2.91 -9.66
N ASN A 117 5.32 -4.17 -9.78
CA ASN A 117 6.61 -4.71 -9.38
C ASN A 117 7.01 -4.51 -7.91
N LEU A 118 6.06 -4.68 -7.00
CA LEU A 118 6.27 -4.54 -5.55
C LEU A 118 6.55 -5.87 -4.83
N ALA A 119 6.42 -7.02 -5.51
CA ALA A 119 6.73 -8.32 -4.94
C ALA A 119 8.25 -8.55 -4.83
N GLY A 120 8.81 -8.13 -3.69
CA GLY A 120 10.24 -8.24 -3.37
C GLY A 120 10.56 -7.63 -1.99
N ARG A 121 11.78 -7.11 -1.84
CA ARG A 121 12.35 -6.59 -0.58
C ARG A 121 11.43 -5.60 0.15
N PHE A 122 10.79 -4.69 -0.58
CA PHE A 122 9.82 -3.74 0.00
C PHE A 122 8.66 -4.47 0.71
N SER A 123 7.99 -5.39 0.02
CA SER A 123 6.85 -6.14 0.59
C SER A 123 7.26 -7.06 1.72
N GLU A 124 8.44 -7.68 1.64
CA GLU A 124 9.03 -8.46 2.73
C GLU A 124 9.18 -7.61 3.99
N LYS A 125 9.95 -6.51 3.89
CA LYS A 125 10.19 -5.60 5.02
C LYS A 125 8.91 -5.00 5.58
N LEU A 126 7.97 -4.64 4.72
CA LEU A 126 6.69 -4.07 5.15
C LEU A 126 5.90 -5.09 5.97
N SER A 127 5.82 -6.35 5.49
CA SER A 127 5.12 -7.43 6.20
C SER A 127 5.74 -7.73 7.56
N LEU A 128 7.06 -7.54 7.71
CA LEU A 128 7.76 -7.64 8.98
C LEU A 128 7.40 -6.48 9.91
N ALA A 129 7.54 -5.24 9.42
CA ALA A 129 7.30 -4.03 10.21
C ALA A 129 5.87 -3.96 10.76
N VAL A 130 4.87 -4.31 9.96
CA VAL A 130 3.46 -4.31 10.38
C VAL A 130 3.03 -5.60 11.07
N SER A 131 3.94 -6.58 11.20
CA SER A 131 3.63 -7.94 11.69
C SER A 131 2.38 -8.55 11.03
N GLY A 132 2.24 -8.33 9.72
CA GLY A 132 1.01 -8.55 8.97
C GLY A 132 1.23 -9.29 7.66
N THR A 133 0.18 -9.28 6.82
CA THR A 133 0.19 -9.84 5.48
C THR A 133 0.29 -8.74 4.44
N VAL A 134 1.26 -8.81 3.53
CA VAL A 134 1.36 -7.92 2.37
C VAL A 134 1.12 -8.74 1.11
N ILE A 135 0.25 -8.26 0.24
CA ILE A 135 -0.04 -8.86 -1.07
C ILE A 135 0.40 -7.87 -2.14
N ALA A 136 1.28 -8.31 -3.04
CA ALA A 136 1.89 -7.46 -4.05
C ALA A 136 2.08 -8.19 -5.39
N PRO A 137 2.07 -7.48 -6.53
CA PRO A 137 2.28 -8.09 -7.83
C PRO A 137 3.77 -8.23 -8.13
N ARG A 138 4.13 -9.37 -8.72
CA ARG A 138 5.41 -9.56 -9.41
C ARG A 138 5.24 -9.12 -10.87
N GLY A 139 6.07 -8.17 -11.30
CA GLY A 139 5.91 -7.49 -12.59
C GLY A 139 4.73 -6.51 -12.59
N ASP A 140 4.28 -6.12 -13.78
CA ASP A 140 3.22 -5.12 -13.92
C ASP A 140 1.86 -5.64 -13.43
N SER A 141 1.00 -4.69 -13.06
CA SER A 141 -0.36 -4.91 -12.61
C SER A 141 -1.29 -3.91 -13.30
N TYR A 142 -2.40 -4.38 -13.84
CA TYR A 142 -3.40 -3.54 -14.51
C TYR A 142 -4.82 -3.98 -14.17
N PRO A 143 -5.80 -3.07 -14.19
CA PRO A 143 -7.18 -3.43 -13.94
C PRO A 143 -7.71 -4.30 -15.08
N GLU A 144 -8.53 -5.29 -14.74
CA GLU A 144 -9.36 -5.99 -15.70
C GLU A 144 -10.48 -5.07 -16.19
N ILE A 145 -10.66 -5.01 -17.51
CA ILE A 145 -11.72 -4.26 -18.16
C ILE A 145 -12.73 -5.23 -18.78
N ALA A 146 -14.01 -5.05 -18.47
CA ALA A 146 -15.11 -5.72 -19.14
C ALA A 146 -16.16 -4.68 -19.54
N VAL A 147 -16.65 -4.74 -20.78
CA VAL A 147 -17.66 -3.80 -21.31
C VAL A 147 -17.25 -2.32 -21.06
N ASN A 148 -15.97 -2.00 -21.33
CA ASN A 148 -15.38 -0.67 -21.14
C ASN A 148 -15.37 -0.14 -19.69
N CYS A 149 -15.52 -1.00 -18.69
CA CYS A 149 -15.47 -0.65 -17.27
C CYS A 149 -14.48 -1.52 -16.49
N GLU A 150 -13.79 -0.93 -15.50
CA GLU A 150 -12.98 -1.72 -14.56
C GLU A 150 -13.88 -2.65 -13.72
N THR A 151 -13.53 -3.94 -13.66
CA THR A 151 -14.33 -4.96 -12.93
C THR A 151 -14.07 -5.00 -11.43
N GLY A 152 -13.07 -4.26 -10.96
CA GLY A 152 -12.52 -4.37 -9.60
C GLY A 152 -11.53 -5.52 -9.42
N VAL A 153 -11.22 -6.28 -10.46
CA VAL A 153 -10.13 -7.26 -10.45
C VAL A 153 -8.89 -6.63 -11.07
N PHE A 154 -7.72 -6.87 -10.49
CA PHE A 154 -6.42 -6.55 -11.07
C PHE A 154 -5.72 -7.83 -11.52
N ILE A 155 -5.03 -7.72 -12.66
CA ILE A 155 -4.28 -8.79 -13.29
C ILE A 155 -2.80 -8.45 -13.17
N ALA A 156 -2.05 -9.31 -12.48
CA ALA A 156 -0.59 -9.25 -12.48
C ALA A 156 -0.07 -10.01 -13.71
N VAL A 157 0.94 -9.44 -14.38
CA VAL A 157 1.60 -10.09 -15.54
C VAL A 157 2.15 -11.46 -15.17
N SER A 158 2.88 -11.53 -14.04
CA SER A 158 3.40 -12.80 -13.52
C SER A 158 2.43 -13.44 -12.54
N ARG A 159 2.29 -12.85 -11.35
CA ARG A 159 1.46 -13.35 -10.24
C ARG A 159 1.39 -12.36 -9.08
N TRP A 160 0.42 -12.53 -8.21
CA TRP A 160 0.35 -11.93 -6.89
C TRP A 160 1.09 -12.81 -5.89
N GLU A 161 1.96 -12.21 -5.09
CA GLU A 161 2.73 -12.86 -4.04
C GLU A 161 2.28 -12.36 -2.67
N VAL A 162 2.28 -13.27 -1.70
CA VAL A 162 1.88 -13.02 -0.33
C VAL A 162 3.10 -13.10 0.56
N PHE A 163 3.32 -12.07 1.37
CA PHE A 163 4.41 -11.96 2.33
C PHE A 163 3.83 -11.87 3.74
N ILE A 164 4.37 -12.67 4.66
CA ILE A 164 3.94 -12.72 6.04
C ILE A 164 5.18 -12.64 6.93
N LYS A 165 5.22 -11.66 7.84
CA LYS A 165 6.29 -11.50 8.84
C LYS A 165 7.71 -11.58 8.24
N GLY A 166 7.93 -10.86 7.14
CA GLY A 166 9.25 -10.76 6.50
C GLY A 166 9.59 -11.85 5.51
N ARG A 167 8.66 -12.75 5.16
CA ARG A 167 8.94 -13.89 4.29
C ARG A 167 7.88 -14.07 3.23
N TYR A 168 8.29 -14.45 2.03
CA TYR A 168 7.38 -15.01 1.04
C TYR A 168 6.67 -16.23 1.62
N ALA A 169 5.34 -16.28 1.47
CA ALA A 169 4.51 -17.38 1.94
C ALA A 169 4.02 -18.23 0.77
N TYR A 170 3.30 -17.63 -0.17
CA TYR A 170 2.73 -18.32 -1.33
C TYR A 170 2.29 -17.32 -2.41
N SER A 171 1.79 -17.83 -3.54
CA SER A 171 1.21 -17.02 -4.62
C SER A 171 -0.30 -17.23 -4.74
N LEU A 172 -1.03 -16.16 -5.05
CA LEU A 172 -2.48 -16.16 -5.31
C LEU A 172 -2.83 -16.32 -6.80
N GLY A 173 -1.84 -16.61 -7.66
CA GLY A 173 -2.03 -16.64 -9.10
C GLY A 173 -2.10 -15.23 -9.70
N LYS A 174 -2.79 -15.07 -10.84
CA LYS A 174 -2.73 -13.83 -11.64
C LYS A 174 -3.76 -12.77 -11.27
N ARG A 175 -4.83 -13.13 -10.56
CA ARG A 175 -6.00 -12.24 -10.37
C ARG A 175 -6.16 -11.92 -8.90
N LEU A 176 -6.39 -10.65 -8.58
CA LEU A 176 -6.70 -10.18 -7.23
C LEU A 176 -7.84 -9.16 -7.27
N ARG A 177 -8.86 -9.37 -6.44
CA ARG A 177 -9.99 -8.43 -6.33
C ARG A 177 -9.66 -7.27 -5.39
N ALA A 178 -9.82 -6.05 -5.88
CA ALA A 178 -9.71 -4.80 -5.14
C ALA A 178 -11.05 -4.35 -4.54
N TRP A 179 -12.16 -4.54 -5.27
CA TRP A 179 -13.54 -4.33 -4.81
C TRP A 179 -14.54 -5.30 -5.46
#